data_AF-A0A1W9HYR1-F1
#
_entry.id   AF-A0A1W9HYR1-F1
#
_cell.length_a   1.000
_cell.length_b   1.000
_cell.length_c   1.000
_cell.angle_alpha   90.00
_cell.angle_beta   90.00
_cell.angle_gamma   90.00
#
_symmetry.space_group_name_H-M   'P 1'
#
loop_
_entity.id
_entity.type
_entity.pdbx_description
1 polymer ?
#
loop_
_entity_poly.entity_id
_entity_poly.type
_entity_poly.pdbx_seq_one_letter_code
_entity_poly.pdbx_strand_id
1 'polypeptide(L)' 'MTTMPFDEMEAAYELLATAIDRAGPDAEALFLTRLALLLAHDTGELSRFQNAVEAALAGITEGGAAKP' A
#
# COMPACT_ATOMS: atom_id res chain seq x y z
N MET A 1 -7.02 -18.51 -0.57
CA MET A 1 -6.52 -17.20 -0.13
C MET A 1 -5.33 -17.45 0.78
N THR A 2 -4.11 -17.33 0.26
CA THR A 2 -2.90 -17.35 1.09
C THR A 2 -2.80 -16.00 1.77
N THR A 3 -3.29 -15.92 2.99
CA THR A 3 -3.00 -14.77 3.85
C THR A 3 -1.48 -14.75 4.07
N MET A 4 -0.85 -13.63 3.78
CA MET A 4 0.56 -13.44 4.10
C MET A 4 0.71 -13.63 5.62
N PRO A 5 1.68 -14.43 6.09
CA PRO A 5 1.93 -14.58 7.52
C PRO A 5 2.31 -13.23 8.12
N PHE A 6 1.96 -13.03 9.38
CA PHE A 6 2.13 -11.75 10.08
C PHE A 6 3.58 -11.22 10.02
N ASP A 7 4.56 -12.11 10.12
CA ASP A 7 5.99 -11.79 10.05
C ASP A 7 6.39 -11.16 8.71
N GLU A 8 5.90 -11.72 7.59
CA GLU A 8 6.13 -11.15 6.26
C GLU A 8 5.40 -9.82 6.08
N MET A 9 4.24 -9.65 6.72
CA MET A 9 3.50 -8.38 6.69
C MET A 9 4.20 -7.28 7.48
N GLU A 10 4.79 -7.60 8.63
CA GLU A 10 5.60 -6.69 9.43
C GLU A 10 6.86 -6.27 8.66
N ALA A 11 7.56 -7.24 8.05
CA ALA A 11 8.73 -6.97 7.20
C ALA A 11 8.37 -6.06 6.00
N ALA A 12 7.22 -6.30 5.35
CA ALA A 12 6.74 -5.47 4.26
C ALA A 12 6.43 -4.04 4.71
N TYR A 13 5.83 -3.88 5.90
CA TYR A 13 5.55 -2.56 6.50
C TYR A 13 6.83 -1.81 6.84
N GLU A 14 7.79 -2.46 7.51
CA GLU A 14 9.09 -1.85 7.85
C GLU A 14 9.87 -1.42 6.60
N LEU A 15 9.83 -2.25 5.55
CA LEU A 15 10.45 -1.95 4.27
C LEU A 15 9.79 -0.74 3.59
N LEU A 16 8.46 -0.66 3.62
CA LEU A 16 7.75 0.53 3.12
C LEU A 16 8.10 1.78 3.92
N ALA A 17 8.07 1.71 5.24
CA ALA A 17 8.37 2.84 6.13
C ALA A 17 9.79 3.37 5.88
N THR A 18 10.76 2.47 5.78
CA THR A 18 12.15 2.82 5.46
C THR A 18 12.29 3.43 4.07
N ALA A 19 11.55 2.93 3.08
CA ALA A 19 11.59 3.45 1.72
C ALA A 19 10.94 4.84 1.60
N ILE A 20 9.84 5.07 2.32
CA ILE A 20 9.19 6.38 2.43
C ILE A 20 10.12 7.39 3.09
N ASP A 21 10.76 7.02 4.21
CA ASP A 21 11.72 7.88 4.91
C ASP A 21 12.89 8.26 3.99
N ARG A 22 13.41 7.31 3.21
CA ARG A 22 14.45 7.56 2.20
C ARG A 22 14.01 8.44 1.04
N ALA A 23 12.75 8.32 0.59
CA ALA A 23 12.21 9.19 -0.45
C ALA A 23 12.09 10.63 0.07
N GLY A 24 11.79 10.78 1.36
CA GLY A 24 11.59 12.06 2.01
C GLY A 24 10.18 12.63 1.75
N PRO A 25 9.76 13.62 2.55
CA PRO A 25 8.39 14.11 2.59
C PRO A 25 7.93 14.79 1.28
N ASP A 26 8.85 15.28 0.47
CA ASP A 26 8.54 15.92 -0.82
C ASP A 26 8.26 14.88 -1.93
N ALA A 27 8.85 13.69 -1.80
CA ALA A 27 8.77 12.64 -2.82
C ALA A 27 8.01 11.38 -2.37
N GLU A 28 7.46 11.33 -1.16
CA GLU A 28 6.72 10.16 -0.67
C GLU A 28 5.56 9.80 -1.60
N ALA A 29 4.78 10.80 -2.05
CA ALA A 29 3.63 10.59 -2.89
C ALA A 29 4.04 10.09 -4.29
N LEU A 30 5.14 10.62 -4.82
CA LEU A 30 5.71 10.19 -6.09
C LEU A 30 6.27 8.76 -6.00
N PHE A 31 6.95 8.44 -4.88
CA PHE A 31 7.47 7.10 -4.60
C PHE A 31 6.33 6.07 -4.51
N LEU A 32 5.30 6.35 -3.71
CA LEU A 32 4.15 5.46 -3.53
C LEU A 32 3.38 5.27 -4.85
N THR A 33 3.19 6.33 -5.62
CA THR A 33 2.56 6.25 -6.95
C THR A 33 3.39 5.36 -7.88
N ARG A 34 4.71 5.53 -7.90
CA ARG A 34 5.60 4.72 -8.73
C ARG A 34 5.62 3.26 -8.29
N LEU A 35 5.65 2.98 -6.99
CA LEU A 35 5.57 1.63 -6.43
C LEU A 35 4.26 0.96 -6.82
N ALA A 36 3.13 1.65 -6.69
CA ALA A 36 1.82 1.15 -7.08
C ALA A 36 1.75 0.82 -8.58
N LEU A 37 2.33 1.67 -9.44
CA LEU A 37 2.40 1.41 -10.88
C LEU A 37 3.28 0.20 -11.22
N LEU A 38 4.42 0.02 -10.53
CA LEU A 38 5.26 -1.16 -10.70
C LEU A 38 4.51 -2.44 -10.30
N LEU A 39 3.83 -2.42 -9.16
CA LEU A 39 3.02 -3.55 -8.69
C LEU A 39 1.85 -3.83 -9.65
N ALA A 40 1.16 -2.80 -10.14
CA ALA A 40 0.11 -2.95 -11.14
C ALA A 40 0.61 -3.65 -12.42
N HIS A 41 1.79 -3.25 -12.89
CA HIS A 41 2.43 -3.85 -14.06
C HIS A 41 2.83 -5.31 -13.80
N ASP A 42 3.38 -5.61 -12.63
CA ASP A 42 3.75 -6.98 -12.22
C ASP A 42 2.51 -7.90 -12.11
N THR A 43 1.42 -7.36 -11.56
CA THR A 43 0.17 -8.11 -11.39
C THR A 43 -0.52 -8.39 -12.74
N GLY A 44 -0.29 -7.56 -13.76
CA GLY A 44 -0.81 -7.74 -15.12
C GLY A 44 -2.33 -7.60 -15.28
N GLU A 45 -3.07 -7.32 -14.21
CA GLU A 45 -4.53 -7.24 -14.19
C GLU A 45 -5.02 -5.90 -13.62
N LEU A 46 -5.60 -5.07 -14.50
CA LEU A 46 -6.14 -3.76 -14.12
C LEU A 46 -7.29 -3.89 -13.12
N SER A 47 -8.15 -4.90 -13.25
CA SER A 47 -9.27 -5.15 -12.33
C SER A 47 -8.78 -5.44 -10.91
N ARG A 48 -7.68 -6.19 -10.77
CA ARG A 48 -7.08 -6.51 -9.47
C ARG A 48 -6.42 -5.28 -8.85
N PHE A 49 -5.78 -4.44 -9.67
CA PHE A 49 -5.24 -3.16 -9.23
C PHE A 49 -6.35 -2.20 -8.77
N GLN A 50 -7.43 -2.05 -9.54
CA GLN A 50 -8.58 -1.23 -9.16
C GLN A 50 -9.17 -1.68 -7.83
N ASN A 51 -9.39 -2.99 -7.65
CA ASN A 51 -9.90 -3.52 -6.40
C ASN A 51 -8.98 -3.25 -5.20
N ALA A 52 -7.65 -3.34 -5.40
CA ALA A 52 -6.67 -3.01 -4.36
C ALA A 52 -6.68 -1.52 -3.99
N VAL A 53 -6.84 -0.63 -4.98
CA VAL A 53 -6.97 0.82 -4.75
C VAL A 53 -8.24 1.13 -3.96
N GLU A 54 -9.37 0.54 -4.34
CA GLU A 54 -10.64 0.72 -3.60
C GLU A 54 -10.55 0.19 -2.17
N ALA A 55 -9.92 -0.97 -1.97
CA ALA A 55 -9.70 -1.53 -0.63
C ALA A 55 -8.81 -0.63 0.24
N ALA A 56 -7.74 -0.06 -0.33
CA ALA A 56 -6.87 0.88 0.37
C ALA A 56 -7.63 2.17 0.76
N LEU A 57 -8.46 2.71 -0.13
CA LEU A 57 -9.30 3.88 0.14
C LEU A 57 -10.35 3.61 1.24
N ALA A 58 -10.97 2.44 1.23
CA ALA A 58 -11.91 2.03 2.27
C ALA A 58 -11.22 1.94 3.65
N GLY A 59 -10.03 1.35 3.72
CA GLY A 59 -9.26 1.23 4.97
C GLY A 59 -8.88 2.57 5.60
N ILE A 60 -8.66 3.62 4.80
CA ILE A 60 -8.40 4.98 5.31
C ILE A 60 -9.67 5.58 5.95
N THR A 61 -10.84 5.27 5.40
CA THR A 61 -12.13 5.72 5.95
C THR A 61 -12.46 4.98 7.25
N GLU A 62 -12.12 3.70 7.37
CA GLU A 62 -12.34 2.93 8.60
C GLU A 62 -11.33 3.26 9.72
N GLY A 63 -10.15 3.79 9.36
CA GLY A 63 -9.16 4.32 10.31
C GLY A 63 -9.48 5.73 10.85
N GLY A 64 -10.48 6.43 10.29
CA GLY A 64 -10.92 7.75 10.74
C GLY A 64 -12.18 7.74 11.62
N ALA A 65 -12.91 6.62 11.68
CA ALA A 65 -14.12 6.49 12.49
C ALA A 65 -13.80 5.94 13.89
N ALA A 66 -12.98 6.67 14.66
CA ALA A 66 -13.00 6.54 16.10
C ALA A 66 -14.35 7.05 16.66
N LYS A 67 -15.31 6.13 16.74
CA LYS A 67 -16.38 6.01 17.75
C LYS A 67 -17.53 7.06 17.78
N PRO A 68 -18.79 6.58 17.90
CA PRO A 68 -19.72 7.00 18.95
C PRO A 68 -19.81 5.98 20.10
#